data_AF-A0A2M6Y3I4-F1
#
_entry.id   AF-A0A2M6Y3I4-F1
#
_cell.length_a   1.000
_cell.length_b   1.000
_cell.length_c   1.000
_cell.angle_alpha   90.00
_cell.angle_beta   90.00
_cell.angle_gamma   90.00
#
_symmetry.space_group_name_H-M   'P 1'
#
loop_
_entity.id
_entity.type
_entity.pdbx_description
1 polymer ?
#
loop_
_entity_poly.entity_id
_entity_poly.type
_entity_poly.pdbx_seq_one_letter_code
_entity_poly.pdbx_strand_id
1 'polypeptide(L)'
;MIYVLDLFIAALLIALNAAFVIVEFALVKVRFTRLEELAAKGLKTAKLAKKQVQHIDAYLSSIQLGVTMASLGLGWVGEPALAALLDPFFAWLSLPISPEMLHSVSFVIAFAVITGLHVILGEQAPKYLAILMPEKISLISAIPLEVFYKATYLPMLAINKSANFILGLLHLKPGESEALHSDEELRMILGQSQEHGKISLGRLMMFEHLFDFGKTKVKEVMTPRSSITFLDPAAPWEQNLKLIKEKRFSRYPLSSASGPITDYAHFKDMATCLLTPGNCAVPDLAAVKRPLAEISEDSSVERALRIFQEKRLQLALVKDSKGGPAGLLTMEDIVEELTGEIRGEFDQPPKLLLSSLLVPQACELDLAETGRFEAIEEVLGKLHTASPSFDKAEALKALVKRETNFSTALGHQTAFPHARLASLTKPLLAVAKSREGIYFPSPDGQPVKMLFLILTPFNEPILQLNILSQLSGLISNVTLRKRLFSTKTPANLLDIISTFESKVME
;
A
#
# COMPACT_ATOMS: atom_id res chain seq x y z
N MET A 1 -8.30 45.05 -48.15
CA MET A 1 -8.72 43.66 -48.48
C MET A 1 -7.69 42.63 -48.00
N ILE A 2 -6.39 42.86 -48.20
CA ILE A 2 -5.31 41.95 -47.76
C ILE A 2 -5.32 41.73 -46.24
N TYR A 3 -5.38 42.79 -45.42
CA TYR A 3 -5.38 42.67 -43.95
C TYR A 3 -6.55 41.88 -43.36
N VAL A 4 -7.72 41.91 -44.00
CA VAL A 4 -8.91 41.15 -43.56
C VAL A 4 -8.70 39.66 -43.78
N LEU A 5 -8.04 39.29 -44.88
CA LEU A 5 -7.67 37.91 -45.15
C LEU A 5 -6.63 37.40 -44.14
N ASP A 6 -5.62 38.21 -43.82
CA ASP A 6 -4.57 37.83 -42.87
C ASP A 6 -5.13 37.68 -41.43
N LEU A 7 -6.05 38.56 -41.01
CA LEU A 7 -6.80 38.43 -39.75
C LEU A 7 -7.67 37.17 -39.72
N PHE A 8 -8.30 36.80 -40.84
CA PHE A 8 -9.05 35.55 -40.94
C PHE A 8 -8.14 34.33 -40.83
N ILE A 9 -6.97 34.35 -41.48
CA ILE A 9 -5.95 33.31 -41.37
C ILE A 9 -5.45 33.20 -39.92
N ALA A 10 -5.19 34.32 -39.26
CA ALA A 10 -4.80 34.35 -37.86
C ALA A 10 -5.87 33.71 -36.96
N ALA A 11 -7.14 34.05 -37.16
CA ALA A 11 -8.25 33.43 -36.42
C ALA A 11 -8.34 31.91 -36.66
N LEU A 12 -8.13 31.45 -37.90
CA LEU A 12 -8.09 30.03 -38.25
C LEU A 12 -6.92 29.31 -37.56
N LEU A 13 -5.74 29.95 -37.49
CA LEU A 13 -4.56 29.40 -36.82
C LEU A 13 -4.76 29.29 -35.30
N ILE A 14 -5.44 30.26 -34.66
CA ILE A 14 -5.85 30.17 -33.25
C ILE A 14 -6.80 28.98 -33.06
N ALA A 15 -7.80 28.83 -33.92
CA ALA A 15 -8.75 27.72 -33.84
C ALA A 15 -8.08 26.35 -34.07
N LEU A 16 -7.12 26.28 -34.99
CA LEU A 16 -6.33 25.09 -35.24
C LEU A 16 -5.47 24.72 -34.04
N ASN A 17 -4.81 25.70 -33.42
CA ASN A 17 -4.05 25.50 -32.18
C ASN A 17 -4.95 24.97 -31.07
N ALA A 18 -6.11 25.61 -30.85
CA ALA A 18 -7.11 25.19 -29.89
C ALA A 18 -7.58 23.74 -30.10
N ALA A 19 -7.79 23.34 -31.35
CA ALA A 19 -8.18 21.97 -31.68
C ALA A 19 -7.12 20.95 -31.27
N PHE A 20 -5.83 21.23 -31.55
CA PHE A 20 -4.74 20.36 -31.12
C PHE A 20 -4.62 20.28 -29.60
N VAL A 21 -4.67 21.42 -28.90
CA VAL A 21 -4.62 21.46 -27.43
C VAL A 21 -5.78 20.70 -26.79
N ILE A 22 -7.00 20.84 -27.32
CA ILE A 22 -8.17 20.09 -26.84
C ILE A 22 -7.93 18.58 -26.92
N VAL A 23 -7.38 18.11 -28.04
CA VAL A 23 -7.13 16.68 -28.26
C VAL A 23 -6.01 16.17 -27.37
N GLU A 24 -4.93 16.93 -27.21
CA GLU A 24 -3.80 16.63 -26.32
C GLU A 24 -4.28 16.36 -24.89
N PHE A 25 -4.95 17.34 -24.28
CA PHE A 25 -5.39 17.23 -22.90
C PHE A 25 -6.49 16.18 -22.70
N ALA A 26 -7.34 15.97 -23.70
CA ALA A 26 -8.35 14.92 -23.64
C ALA A 26 -7.70 13.52 -23.61
N LEU A 27 -6.68 13.27 -24.44
CA LEU A 27 -5.94 12.00 -24.46
C LEU A 27 -5.17 11.74 -23.17
N VAL A 28 -4.56 12.77 -22.57
CA VAL A 28 -3.87 12.64 -21.28
C VAL A 28 -4.87 12.35 -20.15
N LYS A 29 -6.08 12.92 -20.21
CA LYS A 29 -7.06 12.83 -19.11
C LYS A 29 -8.02 11.64 -19.21
N VAL A 30 -8.24 11.09 -20.41
CA VAL A 30 -9.19 9.98 -20.61
C VAL A 30 -8.67 8.70 -19.95
N ARG A 31 -9.59 7.95 -19.32
CA ARG A 31 -9.23 6.70 -18.64
C ARG A 31 -9.15 5.55 -19.65
N PHE A 32 -8.04 4.82 -19.65
CA PHE A 32 -7.83 3.65 -20.51
C PHE A 32 -8.94 2.60 -20.38
N THR A 33 -9.32 2.26 -19.14
CA THR A 33 -10.38 1.27 -18.83
C THR A 33 -11.73 1.65 -19.41
N ARG A 34 -12.04 2.95 -19.48
CA ARG A 34 -13.30 3.46 -20.05
C ARG A 34 -13.33 3.31 -21.57
N LEU A 35 -12.22 3.61 -22.25
CA LEU A 35 -12.09 3.38 -23.69
C LEU A 35 -12.15 1.89 -24.02
N GLU A 36 -11.58 1.04 -23.17
CA GLU A 36 -11.67 -0.41 -23.30
C GLU A 36 -13.11 -0.93 -23.18
N GLU A 37 -13.88 -0.43 -22.21
CA GLU A 37 -15.30 -0.75 -22.06
C GLU A 37 -16.11 -0.38 -23.33
N LEU A 38 -15.89 0.83 -23.86
CA LEU A 38 -16.58 1.30 -25.07
C LEU A 38 -16.13 0.55 -26.34
N ALA A 39 -14.86 0.15 -26.41
CA ALA A 39 -14.35 -0.67 -27.50
C ALA A 39 -14.95 -2.09 -27.46
N ALA A 40 -15.14 -2.66 -26.26
CA ALA A 40 -15.83 -3.94 -26.08
C ALA A 40 -17.31 -3.86 -26.50
N LYS A 41 -17.95 -2.70 -26.37
CA LYS A 41 -19.29 -2.40 -26.89
C LYS A 41 -19.35 -2.21 -28.42
N GLY A 42 -18.24 -2.40 -29.14
CA GLY A 42 -18.17 -2.35 -30.60
C GLY A 42 -17.92 -0.97 -31.21
N LEU A 43 -17.66 0.06 -30.39
CA LEU A 43 -17.45 1.42 -30.89
C LEU A 43 -16.05 1.55 -31.54
N LYS A 44 -16.02 1.73 -32.87
CA LYS A 44 -14.75 1.76 -33.63
C LYS A 44 -13.82 2.91 -33.24
N THR A 45 -14.36 4.10 -32.95
CA THR A 45 -13.58 5.25 -32.48
C THR A 45 -12.99 5.01 -31.09
N ALA A 46 -13.64 4.24 -30.22
CA ALA A 46 -13.09 3.86 -28.92
C ALA A 46 -11.91 2.90 -29.06
N LYS A 47 -11.97 1.96 -30.00
CA LYS A 47 -10.83 1.07 -30.31
C LYS A 47 -9.61 1.86 -30.79
N LEU A 48 -9.84 2.88 -31.62
CA LEU A 48 -8.77 3.74 -32.13
C LEU A 48 -8.22 4.67 -31.05
N ALA A 49 -9.09 5.33 -30.27
CA ALA A 49 -8.69 6.16 -29.13
C ALA A 49 -7.91 5.34 -28.08
N LYS A 50 -8.33 4.09 -27.82
CA LYS A 50 -7.60 3.16 -26.94
C LYS A 50 -6.17 2.94 -27.44
N LYS A 51 -6.01 2.63 -28.73
CA LYS A 51 -4.69 2.47 -29.37
C LYS A 51 -3.84 3.74 -29.24
N GLN A 52 -4.47 4.91 -29.41
CA GLN A 52 -3.80 6.20 -29.28
C GLN A 52 -3.26 6.45 -27.88
N VAL A 53 -4.05 6.13 -26.85
CA VAL A 53 -3.62 6.22 -25.44
C VAL A 53 -2.51 5.20 -25.12
N GLN A 54 -2.50 4.02 -25.73
CA GLN A 54 -1.41 3.04 -25.54
C GLN A 54 -0.08 3.50 -26.13
N HIS A 55 -0.11 4.30 -27.19
CA HIS A 55 1.07 4.86 -27.85
C HIS A 55 1.12 6.38 -27.69
N ILE A 56 0.73 6.86 -26.50
CA ILE A 56 0.45 8.28 -26.26
C ILE A 56 1.62 9.17 -26.66
N ASP A 57 2.87 8.77 -26.39
CA ASP A 57 4.07 9.55 -26.71
C ASP A 57 4.15 9.91 -28.20
N ALA A 58 3.89 8.95 -29.10
CA ALA A 58 3.98 9.17 -30.54
C ALA A 58 2.88 10.10 -31.07
N TYR A 59 1.67 9.99 -30.51
CA TYR A 59 0.56 10.87 -30.86
C TYR A 59 0.74 12.26 -30.25
N LEU A 60 1.23 12.37 -29.01
CA LEU A 60 1.56 13.63 -28.36
C LEU A 60 2.63 14.39 -29.13
N SER A 61 3.72 13.74 -29.56
CA SER A 61 4.73 14.39 -30.39
C SER A 61 4.14 14.97 -31.68
N SER A 62 3.24 14.22 -32.33
CA SER A 62 2.57 14.70 -33.55
C SER A 62 1.67 15.91 -33.24
N ILE A 63 0.87 15.86 -32.18
CA ILE A 63 0.01 16.98 -31.77
C ILE A 63 0.85 18.22 -31.45
N GLN A 64 1.95 18.07 -30.74
CA GLN A 64 2.88 19.16 -30.39
C GLN A 64 3.49 19.82 -31.63
N LEU A 65 3.79 19.05 -32.68
CA LEU A 65 4.17 19.62 -33.97
C LEU A 65 3.05 20.50 -34.55
N GLY A 66 1.80 20.04 -34.48
CA GLY A 66 0.62 20.80 -34.91
C GLY A 66 0.44 22.11 -34.15
N VAL A 67 0.55 22.07 -32.81
CA VAL A 67 0.52 23.26 -31.92
C VAL A 67 1.63 24.24 -32.30
N THR A 68 2.85 23.74 -32.48
CA THR A 68 4.01 24.56 -32.82
C THR A 68 3.84 25.23 -34.18
N MET A 69 3.41 24.48 -35.19
CA MET A 69 3.18 25.01 -36.54
C MET A 69 2.07 26.07 -36.55
N ALA A 70 0.96 25.83 -35.84
CA ALA A 70 -0.14 26.79 -35.74
C ALA A 70 0.30 28.07 -35.02
N SER A 71 1.07 27.94 -33.94
CA SER A 71 1.57 29.06 -33.13
C SER A 71 2.60 29.92 -33.89
N LEU A 72 3.56 29.29 -34.59
CA LEU A 72 4.53 30.00 -35.41
C LEU A 72 3.87 30.69 -36.61
N GLY A 73 2.93 30.01 -37.27
CA GLY A 73 2.14 30.61 -38.35
C GLY A 73 1.33 31.82 -37.87
N LEU A 74 0.77 31.74 -36.66
CA LEU A 74 0.00 32.84 -36.07
C LEU A 74 0.90 34.04 -35.78
N GLY A 75 2.11 33.83 -35.26
CA GLY A 75 3.08 34.91 -35.08
C GLY A 75 3.43 35.58 -36.41
N TRP A 76 3.68 34.78 -37.46
CA TRP A 76 4.04 35.29 -38.78
C TRP A 76 2.93 36.13 -39.41
N VAL A 77 1.69 35.64 -39.41
CA VAL A 77 0.58 36.26 -40.14
C VAL A 77 -0.21 37.24 -39.27
N GLY A 78 -0.44 36.88 -38.01
CA GLY A 78 -1.29 37.65 -37.12
C GLY A 78 -0.72 39.01 -36.79
N GLU A 79 0.55 39.06 -36.39
CA GLU A 79 1.16 40.28 -35.85
C GLU A 79 1.21 41.40 -36.89
N PRO A 80 1.70 41.17 -38.13
CA PRO A 80 1.65 42.19 -39.18
C PRO A 80 0.22 42.61 -39.53
N ALA A 81 -0.73 41.68 -39.52
CA ALA A 81 -2.14 41.96 -39.85
C ALA A 81 -2.80 42.88 -38.83
N LEU A 82 -2.53 42.65 -37.54
CA LEU A 82 -3.08 43.45 -36.46
C LEU A 82 -2.34 44.80 -36.35
N ALA A 83 -1.03 44.84 -36.54
CA ALA A 83 -0.27 46.10 -36.57
C ALA A 83 -0.79 47.03 -37.67
N ALA A 84 -1.01 46.51 -38.88
CA ALA A 84 -1.56 47.28 -39.99
C ALA A 84 -3.02 47.74 -39.78
N LEU A 85 -3.78 47.06 -38.91
CA LEU A 85 -5.12 47.50 -38.51
C LEU A 85 -5.08 48.68 -37.52
N LEU A 86 -3.99 48.82 -36.77
CA LEU A 86 -3.78 49.91 -35.81
C LEU A 86 -3.26 51.19 -36.48
N ASP A 87 -2.57 51.10 -37.63
CA ASP A 87 -2.04 52.26 -38.35
C ASP A 87 -3.08 53.38 -38.64
N PRO A 88 -4.30 53.08 -39.15
CA PRO A 88 -5.33 54.10 -39.39
C PRO A 88 -5.86 54.72 -38.10
N PHE A 89 -5.88 53.96 -37.00
CA PHE A 89 -6.33 54.44 -35.69
C PHE A 89 -5.33 55.44 -35.12
N PHE A 90 -4.03 55.17 -35.20
CA PHE A 90 -3.01 56.12 -34.79
C PHE A 90 -2.93 57.35 -35.70
N ALA A 91 -3.16 57.19 -37.01
CA ALA A 91 -3.25 58.30 -37.96
C ALA A 91 -4.43 59.24 -37.64
N TRP A 92 -5.58 58.68 -37.23
CA TRP A 92 -6.72 59.48 -36.79
C TRP A 92 -6.45 60.25 -35.50
N LEU A 93 -5.70 59.66 -34.56
CA LEU A 93 -5.40 60.24 -33.25
C LEU A 93 -4.43 61.44 -33.32
N SER A 94 -3.86 61.74 -34.49
CA SER A 94 -3.02 62.93 -34.77
C SER A 94 -1.89 63.16 -33.75
N LEU A 95 -1.28 62.08 -33.25
CA LEU A 95 -0.21 62.16 -32.26
C LEU A 95 1.10 62.65 -32.90
N PRO A 96 1.84 63.59 -32.28
CA PRO A 96 3.13 64.09 -32.78
C PRO A 96 4.25 63.08 -32.49
N ILE A 97 4.18 61.90 -33.11
CA ILE A 97 5.11 60.79 -32.91
C ILE A 97 5.86 60.54 -34.23
N SER A 98 7.16 60.23 -34.15
CA SER A 98 7.93 59.86 -35.34
C SER A 98 7.39 58.57 -35.98
N PRO A 99 7.41 58.42 -37.32
CA PRO A 99 6.90 57.23 -38.00
C PRO A 99 7.50 55.91 -37.50
N GLU A 100 8.78 55.92 -37.11
CA GLU A 100 9.50 54.76 -36.56
C GLU A 100 8.97 54.34 -35.18
N MET A 101 8.65 55.32 -34.33
CA MET A 101 8.12 55.07 -32.99
C MET A 101 6.66 54.60 -33.04
N LEU A 102 5.88 55.09 -34.01
CA LEU A 102 4.50 54.62 -34.26
C LEU A 102 4.48 53.15 -34.71
N HIS A 103 5.40 52.75 -35.59
CA HIS A 103 5.52 51.36 -36.03
C HIS A 103 5.90 50.44 -34.86
N SER A 104 6.85 50.86 -34.02
CA SER A 104 7.31 50.09 -32.86
C SER A 104 6.21 49.91 -31.81
N VAL A 105 5.43 50.97 -31.54
CA VAL A 105 4.30 50.91 -30.61
C VAL A 105 3.18 50.01 -31.14
N SER A 106 2.86 50.11 -32.44
CA SER A 106 1.86 49.26 -33.10
C SER A 106 2.27 47.79 -33.07
N PHE A 107 3.55 47.49 -33.31
CA PHE A 107 4.12 46.15 -33.17
C PHE A 107 3.95 45.61 -31.75
N VAL A 108 4.36 46.37 -30.72
CA VAL A 108 4.27 45.90 -29.32
C VAL A 108 2.81 45.63 -28.91
N ILE A 109 1.88 46.52 -29.29
CA ILE A 109 0.46 46.34 -28.99
C ILE A 109 -0.12 45.13 -29.74
N ALA A 110 0.18 45.01 -31.04
CA ALA A 110 -0.28 43.89 -31.85
C ALA A 110 0.25 42.56 -31.31
N PHE A 111 1.55 42.48 -31.00
CA PHE A 111 2.18 41.31 -30.40
C PHE A 111 1.52 40.94 -29.06
N ALA A 112 1.30 41.91 -28.16
CA ALA A 112 0.67 41.68 -26.87
C ALA A 112 -0.77 41.17 -27.01
N VAL A 113 -1.57 41.77 -27.90
CA VAL A 113 -2.96 41.36 -28.14
C VAL A 113 -3.02 39.96 -28.75
N ILE A 114 -2.21 39.66 -29.77
CA ILE A 114 -2.19 38.34 -30.40
C ILE A 114 -1.70 37.27 -29.45
N THR A 115 -0.65 37.56 -28.67
CA THR A 115 -0.17 36.64 -27.65
C THR A 115 -1.25 36.38 -26.61
N GLY A 116 -1.95 37.42 -26.15
CA GLY A 116 -3.08 37.27 -25.24
C GLY A 116 -4.21 36.42 -25.81
N LEU A 117 -4.62 36.68 -27.06
CA LEU A 117 -5.65 35.89 -27.75
C LEU A 117 -5.22 34.44 -27.95
N HIS A 118 -3.96 34.20 -28.33
CA HIS A 118 -3.41 32.86 -28.49
C HIS A 118 -3.39 32.09 -27.17
N VAL A 119 -2.86 32.68 -26.09
CA VAL A 119 -2.82 32.01 -24.78
C VAL A 119 -4.23 31.72 -24.27
N ILE A 120 -5.15 32.68 -24.36
CA ILE A 120 -6.50 32.52 -23.81
C ILE A 120 -7.34 31.57 -24.67
N LEU A 121 -7.47 31.85 -25.97
CA LEU A 121 -8.38 31.14 -26.87
C LEU A 121 -7.73 29.91 -27.51
N GLY A 122 -6.42 29.96 -27.75
CA GLY A 122 -5.66 28.87 -28.37
C GLY A 122 -5.18 27.83 -27.36
N GLU A 123 -5.04 28.15 -26.07
CA GLU A 123 -4.49 27.23 -25.08
C GLU A 123 -5.37 27.04 -23.82
N GLN A 124 -5.63 28.10 -23.05
CA GLN A 124 -6.26 27.97 -21.72
C GLN A 124 -7.73 27.53 -21.78
N ALA A 125 -8.57 28.19 -22.58
CA ALA A 125 -9.97 27.80 -22.73
C ALA A 125 -10.14 26.40 -23.35
N PRO A 126 -9.40 26.03 -24.41
CA PRO A 126 -9.40 24.67 -24.97
C PRO A 126 -9.02 23.60 -23.94
N LYS A 127 -7.97 23.85 -23.14
CA LYS A 127 -7.53 22.95 -22.06
C LYS A 127 -8.62 22.70 -21.03
N TYR A 128 -9.35 23.74 -20.63
CA TYR A 128 -10.46 23.59 -19.68
C TYR A 128 -11.59 22.71 -20.24
N LEU A 129 -11.95 22.90 -21.52
CA LEU A 129 -12.96 22.07 -22.20
C LEU A 129 -12.54 20.59 -22.29
N ALA A 130 -11.27 20.34 -22.56
CA ALA A 130 -10.72 18.98 -22.62
C ALA A 130 -10.83 18.23 -21.30
N ILE A 131 -10.65 18.92 -20.17
CA ILE A 131 -10.75 18.33 -18.83
C ILE A 131 -12.20 17.99 -18.47
N LEU A 132 -13.17 18.78 -18.93
CA LEU A 132 -14.58 18.56 -18.65
C LEU A 132 -15.18 17.39 -19.45
N MET A 133 -14.73 17.17 -20.69
CA MET A 133 -15.30 16.16 -21.58
C MET A 133 -14.24 15.27 -22.28
N PRO A 134 -13.29 14.66 -21.55
CA PRO A 134 -12.16 13.97 -22.15
C PRO A 134 -12.60 12.77 -23.01
N GLU A 135 -13.55 11.97 -22.53
CA GLU A 135 -14.09 10.81 -23.28
C GLU A 135 -14.67 11.24 -24.64
N LYS A 136 -15.59 12.21 -24.64
CA LYS A 136 -16.27 12.66 -25.86
C LYS A 136 -15.28 13.21 -26.88
N ILE A 137 -14.34 14.03 -26.42
CA ILE A 137 -13.34 14.67 -27.28
C ILE A 137 -12.42 13.60 -27.87
N SER A 138 -11.85 12.70 -27.06
CA SER A 138 -10.98 11.63 -27.54
C SER A 138 -11.66 10.74 -28.58
N LEU A 139 -12.96 10.46 -28.44
CA LEU A 139 -13.71 9.66 -29.42
C LEU A 139 -13.95 10.40 -30.73
N ILE A 140 -14.29 11.69 -30.68
CA ILE A 140 -14.53 12.51 -31.88
C ILE A 140 -13.20 12.75 -32.63
N SER A 141 -12.12 13.01 -31.90
CA SER A 141 -10.82 13.31 -32.48
C SER A 141 -10.03 12.09 -32.90
N ALA A 142 -10.45 10.87 -32.54
CA ALA A 142 -9.71 9.64 -32.82
C ALA A 142 -9.33 9.49 -34.30
N ILE A 143 -10.27 9.69 -35.22
CA ILE A 143 -10.01 9.53 -36.65
C ILE A 143 -9.17 10.70 -37.22
N PRO A 144 -9.54 11.98 -37.01
CA PRO A 144 -8.72 13.11 -37.47
C PRO A 144 -7.27 13.03 -36.98
N LEU A 145 -7.07 12.65 -35.72
CA LEU A 145 -5.75 12.52 -35.13
C LEU A 145 -4.95 11.38 -35.78
N GLU A 146 -5.57 10.24 -36.07
CA GLU A 146 -4.89 9.12 -36.74
C GLU A 146 -4.41 9.52 -38.14
N VAL A 147 -5.21 10.29 -38.88
CA VAL A 147 -4.83 10.80 -40.20
C VAL A 147 -3.66 11.77 -40.08
N PHE A 148 -3.75 12.71 -39.14
CA PHE A 148 -2.70 13.70 -38.92
C PHE A 148 -1.38 13.03 -38.50
N TYR A 149 -1.42 12.10 -37.55
CA TYR A 149 -0.27 11.31 -37.12
C TYR A 149 0.43 10.60 -38.30
N LYS A 150 -0.34 9.99 -39.21
CA LYS A 150 0.22 9.34 -40.40
C LYS A 150 0.85 10.34 -41.36
N ALA A 151 0.23 11.51 -41.53
CA ALA A 151 0.78 12.57 -42.38
C ALA A 151 2.08 13.16 -41.82
N THR A 152 2.17 13.30 -40.49
CA THR A 152 3.35 13.84 -39.80
C THR A 152 4.39 12.78 -39.44
N TYR A 153 4.18 11.52 -39.76
CA TYR A 153 5.06 10.42 -39.38
C TYR A 153 6.51 10.61 -39.87
N LEU A 154 6.69 10.98 -41.14
CA LEU A 154 8.00 11.21 -41.75
C LEU A 154 8.81 12.33 -41.07
N PRO A 155 8.29 13.56 -40.92
CA PRO A 155 9.02 14.61 -40.22
C PRO A 155 9.26 14.27 -38.74
N MET A 156 8.32 13.56 -38.10
CA MET A 156 8.48 13.17 -36.70
C MET A 156 9.59 12.13 -36.49
N LEU A 157 9.74 11.19 -37.43
CA LEU A 157 10.86 10.25 -37.40
C LEU A 157 12.20 10.98 -37.45
N ALA A 158 12.31 12.03 -38.26
CA ALA A 158 13.52 12.84 -38.35
C ALA A 158 13.80 13.57 -37.02
N ILE A 159 12.79 14.22 -36.43
CA ILE A 159 12.91 14.94 -35.16
C ILE A 159 13.30 13.98 -34.02
N ASN A 160 12.64 12.81 -33.91
CA ASN A 160 12.92 11.83 -32.87
C ASN A 160 14.33 11.24 -33.00
N LYS A 161 14.80 11.00 -34.23
CA LYS A 161 16.20 10.59 -34.47
C LYS A 161 17.19 11.67 -34.05
N SER A 162 16.91 12.93 -34.35
CA SER A 162 17.74 14.05 -33.89
C SER A 162 17.74 14.20 -32.37
N ALA A 163 16.59 14.03 -31.71
CA ALA A 163 16.49 14.05 -30.25
C ALA A 163 17.30 12.92 -29.62
N ASN A 164 17.17 11.69 -30.14
CA ASN A 164 17.96 10.55 -29.66
C ASN A 164 19.46 10.71 -29.92
N PHE A 165 19.85 11.36 -31.01
CA PHE A 165 21.25 11.71 -31.27
C PHE A 165 21.80 12.67 -30.20
N ILE A 166 21.03 13.70 -29.84
CA ILE A 166 21.38 14.64 -28.76
C ILE A 166 21.44 13.95 -27.40
N LEU A 167 20.46 13.09 -27.08
CA LEU A 167 20.45 12.31 -25.83
C LEU A 167 21.65 11.35 -25.76
N GLY A 168 22.05 10.78 -26.89
CA GLY A 168 23.26 9.97 -27.03
C GLY A 168 24.53 10.77 -26.72
N LEU A 169 24.63 12.03 -27.17
CA LEU A 169 25.74 12.93 -26.82
C LEU A 169 25.79 13.23 -25.32
N LEU A 170 24.64 13.23 -24.64
CA LEU A 170 24.52 13.45 -23.20
C LEU A 170 24.60 12.16 -22.36
N HIS A 171 24.81 11.00 -22.98
CA HIS A 171 24.82 9.67 -22.33
C HIS A 171 23.54 9.32 -21.54
N LEU A 172 22.40 9.88 -21.92
CA LEU A 172 21.11 9.58 -21.30
C LEU A 172 20.41 8.46 -22.08
N LYS A 173 20.04 7.37 -21.40
CA LYS A 173 19.24 6.28 -22.00
C LYS A 173 17.75 6.63 -21.94
N PRO A 174 16.98 6.46 -23.03
CA PRO A 174 15.53 6.58 -22.99
C PRO A 174 14.95 5.56 -22.00
N GLY A 175 14.14 6.01 -21.05
CA GLY A 175 13.48 5.13 -20.08
C GLY A 175 12.37 4.32 -20.74
N GLU A 176 12.40 2.99 -20.60
CA GLU A 176 11.26 2.14 -20.94
C GLU A 176 10.14 2.35 -19.90
N SER A 177 8.90 2.39 -20.39
CA SER A 177 7.66 2.63 -19.63
C SER A 177 7.55 1.81 -18.35
N GLU A 178 7.35 2.52 -17.24
CA GLU A 178 6.95 2.04 -15.90
C GLU A 178 5.64 1.22 -15.97
N ALA A 179 5.74 -0.12 -15.92
CA ALA A 179 4.55 -0.98 -15.77
C ALA A 179 4.75 -2.16 -14.80
N LEU A 180 5.89 -2.21 -14.10
CA LEU A 180 6.15 -3.22 -13.08
C LEU A 180 6.38 -2.48 -11.76
N HIS A 181 5.30 -2.28 -11.00
CA HIS A 181 5.40 -1.75 -9.65
C HIS A 181 6.22 -2.70 -8.78
N SER A 182 7.21 -2.18 -8.05
CA SER A 182 7.93 -2.97 -7.06
C SER A 182 7.07 -3.24 -5.82
N ASP A 183 7.46 -4.22 -5.00
CA ASP A 183 6.81 -4.45 -3.69
C ASP A 183 6.77 -3.17 -2.86
N GLU A 184 7.84 -2.38 -2.88
CA GLU A 184 7.92 -1.09 -2.19
C GLU A 184 6.91 -0.07 -2.72
N GLU A 185 6.67 -0.04 -4.04
CA GLU A 185 5.67 0.84 -4.62
C GLU A 185 4.24 0.41 -4.30
N LEU A 186 3.97 -0.89 -4.32
CA LEU A 186 2.69 -1.44 -3.87
C LEU A 186 2.44 -1.16 -2.38
N ARG A 187 3.49 -1.26 -1.55
CA ARG A 187 3.44 -0.82 -0.15
C ARG A 187 3.07 0.65 -0.07
N MET A 188 3.76 1.55 -0.78
CA MET A 188 3.43 2.98 -0.77
C MET A 188 1.96 3.25 -1.14
N ILE A 189 1.43 2.58 -2.17
CA ILE A 189 0.03 2.73 -2.62
C ILE A 189 -0.97 2.24 -1.55
N LEU A 190 -0.72 1.07 -0.96
CA LEU A 190 -1.57 0.52 0.10
C LEU A 190 -1.52 1.39 1.37
N GLY A 191 -0.36 1.99 1.65
CA GLY A 191 -0.16 2.91 2.75
C GLY A 191 -0.95 4.18 2.60
N GLN A 192 -0.82 4.83 1.44
CA GLN A 192 -1.64 5.97 1.08
C GLN A 192 -3.15 5.64 1.15
N SER A 193 -3.54 4.43 0.74
CA SER A 193 -4.94 4.00 0.83
C SER A 193 -5.42 3.86 2.28
N GLN A 194 -4.58 3.37 3.20
CA GLN A 194 -4.90 3.31 4.63
C GLN A 194 -4.91 4.72 5.25
N GLU A 195 -3.95 5.57 4.91
CA GLU A 195 -3.87 6.99 5.30
C GLU A 195 -5.06 7.80 4.79
N HIS A 196 -5.83 7.35 3.80
CA HIS A 196 -7.08 7.99 3.37
C HIS A 196 -8.33 7.24 3.85
N GLY A 197 -8.15 6.29 4.78
CA GLY A 197 -9.23 5.48 5.35
C GLY A 197 -9.93 4.52 4.38
N LYS A 198 -9.31 4.22 3.22
CA LYS A 198 -9.87 3.30 2.21
C LYS A 198 -9.60 1.83 2.54
N ILE A 199 -8.58 1.57 3.35
CA ILE A 199 -8.19 0.23 3.82
C ILE A 199 -8.06 0.27 5.34
N SER A 200 -8.62 -0.73 6.03
CA SER A 200 -8.43 -0.91 7.47
C SER A 200 -7.01 -1.39 7.80
N LEU A 201 -6.47 -1.03 8.96
CA LEU A 201 -5.15 -1.50 9.41
C LEU A 201 -4.99 -3.02 9.37
N GLY A 202 -5.97 -3.79 9.83
CA GLY A 202 -5.89 -5.26 9.78
C GLY A 202 -5.72 -5.81 8.35
N ARG A 203 -6.38 -5.19 7.37
CA ARG A 203 -6.22 -5.55 5.94
C ARG A 203 -4.86 -5.12 5.41
N LEU A 204 -4.34 -3.96 5.82
CA LEU A 204 -2.98 -3.55 5.48
C LEU A 204 -1.95 -4.54 6.03
N MET A 205 -2.12 -4.99 7.28
CA MET A 205 -1.24 -6.00 7.88
C MET A 205 -1.28 -7.33 7.13
N MET A 206 -2.45 -7.77 6.67
CA MET A 206 -2.56 -8.98 5.83
C MET A 206 -1.78 -8.84 4.51
N PHE A 207 -1.80 -7.65 3.88
CA PHE A 207 -0.97 -7.41 2.69
C PHE A 207 0.52 -7.39 3.01
N GLU A 208 0.94 -6.81 4.14
CA GLU A 208 2.34 -6.88 4.58
C GLU A 208 2.80 -8.32 4.76
N HIS A 209 1.99 -9.13 5.44
CA HIS A 209 2.26 -10.54 5.63
C HIS A 209 2.38 -11.28 4.30
N LEU A 210 1.53 -10.98 3.31
CA LEU A 210 1.63 -11.54 1.96
C LEU A 210 2.96 -11.20 1.27
N PHE A 211 3.46 -9.97 1.40
CA PHE A 211 4.76 -9.59 0.81
C PHE A 211 5.94 -10.27 1.51
N ASP A 212 5.84 -10.49 2.82
CA ASP A 212 6.88 -11.14 3.61
C ASP A 212 6.83 -12.67 3.51
N PHE A 213 5.66 -13.25 3.21
CA PHE A 213 5.41 -14.69 3.15
C PHE A 213 6.35 -15.46 2.21
N GLY A 214 6.74 -14.86 1.09
CA GLY A 214 7.69 -15.45 0.16
C GLY A 214 9.13 -15.51 0.70
N LYS A 215 9.45 -14.67 1.69
CA LYS A 215 10.78 -14.51 2.31
C LYS A 215 10.88 -15.23 3.66
N THR A 216 9.77 -15.35 4.40
CA THR A 216 9.71 -16.05 5.68
C THR A 216 10.13 -17.51 5.51
N LYS A 217 11.03 -17.97 6.39
CA LYS A 217 11.51 -19.36 6.40
C LYS A 217 10.67 -20.22 7.33
N VAL A 218 10.57 -21.52 7.01
CA VAL A 218 9.85 -22.50 7.85
C VAL A 218 10.35 -22.51 9.29
N LYS A 219 11.67 -22.36 9.52
CA LYS A 219 12.25 -22.31 10.88
C LYS A 219 11.72 -21.19 11.77
N GLU A 220 11.18 -20.12 11.17
CA GLU A 220 10.67 -18.95 11.89
C GLU A 220 9.21 -19.15 12.32
N VAL A 221 8.50 -20.11 11.72
CA VAL A 221 7.07 -20.37 11.93
C VAL A 221 6.81 -21.74 12.59
N MET A 222 7.73 -22.70 12.45
CA MET A 222 7.56 -24.05 13.00
C MET A 222 7.44 -24.06 14.53
N THR A 223 6.70 -25.04 15.06
CA THR A 223 6.76 -25.41 16.47
C THR A 223 8.11 -26.07 16.78
N PRO A 224 8.98 -25.47 17.62
CA PRO A 224 10.29 -26.03 17.92
C PRO A 224 10.19 -27.38 18.64
N ARG A 225 11.17 -28.28 18.43
CA ARG A 225 11.16 -29.63 19.03
C ARG A 225 10.90 -29.64 20.54
N SER A 226 11.46 -28.70 21.29
CA SER A 226 11.31 -28.57 22.73
C SER A 226 9.87 -28.30 23.19
N SER A 227 9.02 -27.80 22.31
CA SER A 227 7.63 -27.42 22.59
C SER A 227 6.62 -28.45 22.05
N ILE A 228 7.09 -29.52 21.41
CA ILE A 228 6.22 -30.58 20.87
C ILE A 228 5.72 -31.48 22.00
N THR A 229 4.42 -31.77 22.01
CA THR A 229 3.85 -32.85 22.83
C THR A 229 3.85 -34.16 22.05
N PHE A 230 4.48 -35.19 22.61
CA PHE A 230 4.57 -36.53 22.01
C PHE A 230 3.64 -37.52 22.72
N LEU A 231 3.19 -38.54 21.99
CA LEU A 231 2.68 -39.78 22.61
C LEU A 231 3.79 -40.83 22.53
N ASP A 232 4.05 -41.48 23.66
CA ASP A 232 5.04 -42.54 23.75
C ASP A 232 4.35 -43.91 23.56
N PRO A 233 4.62 -44.65 22.47
CA PRO A 233 4.04 -45.97 22.26
C PRO A 233 4.40 -47.01 23.33
N ALA A 234 5.49 -46.81 24.06
CA ALA A 234 5.92 -47.71 25.13
C ALA A 234 5.33 -47.34 26.51
N ALA A 235 4.74 -46.15 26.65
CA ALA A 235 4.15 -45.71 27.91
C ALA A 235 2.74 -46.30 28.13
N PRO A 236 2.30 -46.47 29.39
CA PRO A 236 0.92 -46.86 29.69
C PRO A 236 -0.09 -45.91 29.06
N TRP A 237 -1.19 -46.46 28.54
CA TRP A 237 -2.21 -45.70 27.82
C TRP A 237 -2.80 -44.56 28.64
N GLU A 238 -2.94 -44.73 29.95
CA GLU A 238 -3.46 -43.72 30.87
C GLU A 238 -2.63 -42.44 30.86
N GLN A 239 -1.31 -42.55 30.66
CA GLN A 239 -0.40 -41.41 30.57
C GLN A 239 -0.61 -40.65 29.26
N ASN A 240 -0.68 -41.37 28.14
CA ASN A 240 -0.99 -40.81 26.83
C ASN A 240 -2.39 -40.16 26.80
N LEU A 241 -3.38 -40.82 27.41
CA LEU A 241 -4.75 -40.31 27.53
C LEU A 241 -4.81 -39.02 28.36
N LYS A 242 -4.00 -38.90 29.42
CA LYS A 242 -3.89 -37.67 30.20
C LYS A 242 -3.39 -36.51 29.34
N LEU A 243 -2.35 -36.73 28.54
CA LEU A 243 -1.82 -35.74 27.60
C LEU A 243 -2.86 -35.34 26.55
N ILE A 244 -3.59 -36.31 26.01
CA ILE A 244 -4.66 -36.05 25.03
C ILE A 244 -5.76 -35.17 25.63
N LYS A 245 -6.21 -35.49 26.85
CA LYS A 245 -7.24 -34.70 27.55
C LYS A 245 -6.81 -33.28 27.88
N GLU A 246 -5.54 -33.10 28.26
CA GLU A 246 -4.96 -31.80 28.58
C GLU A 246 -4.78 -30.94 27.33
N LYS A 247 -4.15 -31.48 26.29
CA LYS A 247 -3.72 -30.71 25.12
C LYS A 247 -4.76 -30.62 23.99
N ARG A 248 -5.64 -31.62 23.85
CA ARG A 248 -6.76 -31.63 22.88
C ARG A 248 -6.39 -31.41 21.41
N PHE A 249 -5.18 -31.76 21.01
CA PHE A 249 -4.75 -31.69 19.61
C PHE A 249 -5.41 -32.80 18.78
N SER A 250 -5.55 -32.55 17.47
CA SER A 250 -6.07 -33.56 16.53
C SER A 250 -5.03 -34.63 16.16
N ARG A 251 -3.73 -34.28 16.21
CA ARG A 251 -2.62 -35.11 15.75
C ARG A 251 -1.47 -35.04 16.75
N TYR A 252 -0.89 -36.20 17.03
CA TYR A 252 0.23 -36.31 17.96
C TYR A 252 1.37 -37.10 17.32
N PRO A 253 2.58 -36.55 17.24
CA PRO A 253 3.77 -37.31 16.84
C PRO A 253 4.04 -38.45 17.84
N LEU A 254 4.46 -39.58 17.31
CA LEU A 254 4.83 -40.76 18.07
C LEU A 254 6.34 -40.76 18.28
N SER A 255 6.79 -40.60 19.52
CA SER A 255 8.21 -40.63 19.88
C SER A 255 8.35 -40.77 21.39
N SER A 256 9.47 -41.33 21.83
CA SER A 256 9.96 -41.13 23.19
C SER A 256 10.63 -39.75 23.32
N ALA A 257 10.85 -39.25 24.55
CA ALA A 257 11.38 -37.90 24.79
C ALA A 257 12.69 -37.58 24.03
N SER A 258 13.56 -38.58 23.84
CA SER A 258 14.83 -38.47 23.08
C SER A 258 14.82 -39.26 21.75
N GLY A 259 13.68 -39.83 21.37
CA GLY A 259 13.55 -40.73 20.23
C GLY A 259 13.47 -40.04 18.86
N PRO A 260 13.57 -40.83 17.78
CA PRO A 260 13.31 -40.37 16.43
C PRO A 260 11.83 -40.04 16.25
N ILE A 261 11.54 -38.98 15.49
CA ILE A 261 10.18 -38.60 15.10
C ILE A 261 10.01 -39.03 13.64
N THR A 262 9.22 -40.08 13.39
CA THR A 262 8.96 -40.57 12.03
C THR A 262 7.47 -40.61 11.70
N ASP A 263 6.64 -40.83 12.71
CA ASP A 263 5.22 -41.10 12.54
C ASP A 263 4.38 -40.24 13.49
N TYR A 264 3.08 -40.14 13.21
CA TYR A 264 2.09 -39.52 14.08
C TYR A 264 0.81 -40.36 14.15
N ALA A 265 0.02 -40.16 15.20
CA ALA A 265 -1.33 -40.73 15.35
C ALA A 265 -2.38 -39.63 15.28
N HIS A 266 -3.50 -39.92 14.63
CA HIS A 266 -4.66 -39.01 14.58
C HIS A 266 -5.67 -39.39 15.67
N PHE A 267 -6.23 -38.41 16.37
CA PHE A 267 -7.21 -38.66 17.44
C PHE A 267 -8.40 -39.50 16.98
N LYS A 268 -8.98 -39.17 15.81
CA LYS A 268 -10.08 -39.96 15.20
C LYS A 268 -9.73 -41.44 14.96
N ASP A 269 -8.48 -41.76 14.61
CA ASP A 269 -8.07 -43.16 14.41
C ASP A 269 -8.02 -43.90 15.76
N MET A 270 -7.45 -43.25 16.78
CA MET A 270 -7.44 -43.77 18.16
C MET A 270 -8.87 -43.92 18.73
N ALA A 271 -9.74 -42.94 18.50
CA ALA A 271 -11.11 -42.94 18.97
C ALA A 271 -11.96 -44.04 18.31
N THR A 272 -11.75 -44.30 17.02
CA THR A 272 -12.46 -45.38 16.29
C THR A 272 -12.16 -46.74 16.92
N CYS A 273 -10.91 -46.96 17.36
CA CYS A 273 -10.52 -48.18 18.06
C CYS A 273 -11.30 -48.37 19.37
N LEU A 274 -11.46 -47.30 20.17
CA LEU A 274 -12.17 -47.32 21.45
C LEU A 274 -13.70 -47.46 21.33
N LEU A 275 -14.28 -46.87 20.27
CA LEU A 275 -15.73 -46.82 20.09
C LEU A 275 -16.29 -48.07 19.38
N THR A 276 -15.44 -48.88 18.76
CA THR A 276 -15.88 -50.09 18.06
C THR A 276 -16.07 -51.24 19.07
N PRO A 277 -17.31 -51.76 19.25
CA PRO A 277 -17.58 -52.84 20.20
C PRO A 277 -16.74 -54.09 19.88
N GLY A 278 -15.98 -54.59 20.86
CA GLY A 278 -15.16 -55.80 20.72
C GLY A 278 -13.80 -55.62 20.06
N ASN A 279 -13.38 -54.39 19.74
CA ASN A 279 -12.12 -54.12 19.04
C ASN A 279 -10.93 -54.06 20.03
N CYS A 280 -10.80 -53.03 20.86
CA CYS A 280 -9.76 -52.95 21.90
C CYS A 280 -10.18 -52.06 23.09
N ALA A 281 -9.73 -52.40 24.31
CA ALA A 281 -9.86 -51.51 25.48
C ALA A 281 -8.84 -50.35 25.47
N VAL A 282 -7.74 -50.53 24.73
CA VAL A 282 -6.63 -49.58 24.57
C VAL A 282 -6.26 -49.51 23.08
N PRO A 283 -6.11 -48.32 22.49
CA PRO A 283 -5.65 -48.18 21.10
C PRO A 283 -4.20 -48.64 20.94
N ASP A 284 -3.94 -49.47 19.94
CA ASP A 284 -2.59 -49.78 19.50
C ASP A 284 -2.04 -48.63 18.64
N LEU A 285 -1.16 -47.81 19.24
CA LEU A 285 -0.52 -46.68 18.56
C LEU A 285 0.36 -47.11 17.37
N ALA A 286 0.89 -48.33 17.37
CA ALA A 286 1.68 -48.85 16.25
C ALA A 286 0.79 -49.18 15.04
N ALA A 287 -0.47 -49.59 15.27
CA ALA A 287 -1.43 -49.92 14.22
C ALA A 287 -2.05 -48.69 13.56
N VAL A 288 -2.21 -47.58 14.30
CA VAL A 288 -2.83 -46.33 13.79
C VAL A 288 -1.80 -45.28 13.35
N LYS A 289 -0.52 -45.63 13.32
CA LYS A 289 0.56 -44.69 12.95
C LYS A 289 0.48 -44.31 11.48
N ARG A 290 0.77 -43.04 11.19
CA ARG A 290 0.85 -42.48 9.84
C ARG A 290 2.22 -41.81 9.67
N PRO A 291 2.86 -41.92 8.49
CA PRO A 291 4.17 -41.32 8.27
C PRO A 291 4.09 -39.79 8.27
N LEU A 292 5.11 -39.14 8.84
CA LEU A 292 5.30 -37.70 8.72
C LEU A 292 6.05 -37.37 7.43
N ALA A 293 5.52 -36.43 6.65
CA ALA A 293 6.27 -35.84 5.56
C ALA A 293 7.38 -34.94 6.11
N GLU A 294 8.53 -34.89 5.44
CA GLU A 294 9.67 -34.07 5.84
C GLU A 294 9.76 -32.79 5.02
N ILE A 295 10.07 -31.67 5.68
CA ILE A 295 10.31 -30.36 5.08
C ILE A 295 11.58 -29.76 5.67
N SER A 296 12.38 -29.08 4.85
CA SER A 296 13.59 -28.40 5.31
C SER A 296 13.26 -27.07 6.01
N GLU A 297 13.94 -26.80 7.13
CA GLU A 297 13.80 -25.56 7.92
C GLU A 297 14.15 -24.28 7.12
N ASP A 298 14.96 -24.40 6.07
CA ASP A 298 15.38 -23.29 5.20
C ASP A 298 14.44 -23.05 4.01
N SER A 299 13.43 -23.89 3.82
CA SER A 299 12.40 -23.65 2.79
C SER A 299 11.59 -22.42 3.13
N SER A 300 11.11 -21.69 2.12
CA SER A 300 10.14 -20.62 2.34
C SER A 300 8.79 -21.19 2.76
N VAL A 301 8.05 -20.41 3.56
CA VAL A 301 6.69 -20.78 3.98
C VAL A 301 5.76 -20.91 2.76
N GLU A 302 5.92 -20.06 1.73
CA GLU A 302 5.18 -20.21 0.47
C GLU A 302 5.41 -21.56 -0.22
N ARG A 303 6.66 -22.04 -0.23
CA ARG A 303 6.97 -23.36 -0.79
C ARG A 303 6.36 -24.47 0.07
N ALA A 304 6.41 -24.33 1.40
CA ALA A 304 5.79 -25.28 2.31
C ALA A 304 4.27 -25.35 2.10
N LEU A 305 3.59 -24.21 1.93
CA LEU A 305 2.16 -24.14 1.60
C LEU A 305 1.82 -24.95 0.37
N ARG A 306 2.58 -24.79 -0.73
CA ARG A 306 2.37 -25.56 -1.97
C ARG A 306 2.52 -27.06 -1.73
N ILE A 307 3.55 -27.49 -0.99
CA ILE A 307 3.76 -28.90 -0.64
C ILE A 307 2.58 -29.43 0.18
N PHE A 308 2.10 -28.67 1.16
CA PHE A 308 0.94 -29.04 1.97
C PHE A 308 -0.33 -29.19 1.13
N GLN A 309 -0.57 -28.28 0.19
CA GLN A 309 -1.73 -28.31 -0.71
C GLN A 309 -1.66 -29.48 -1.70
N GLU A 310 -0.53 -29.66 -2.39
CA GLU A 310 -0.31 -30.71 -3.39
C GLU A 310 -0.41 -32.12 -2.78
N LYS A 311 0.21 -32.32 -1.62
CA LYS A 311 0.25 -33.61 -0.92
C LYS A 311 -0.89 -33.77 0.10
N ARG A 312 -1.78 -32.78 0.23
CA ARG A 312 -2.88 -32.72 1.21
C ARG A 312 -2.43 -33.01 2.64
N LEU A 313 -1.27 -32.46 3.01
CA LEU A 313 -0.71 -32.61 4.35
C LEU A 313 -1.43 -31.70 5.34
N GLN A 314 -1.40 -32.10 6.61
CA GLN A 314 -1.93 -31.31 7.73
C GLN A 314 -0.87 -31.12 8.82
N LEU A 315 0.19 -31.94 8.79
CA LEU A 315 1.31 -31.93 9.72
C LEU A 315 2.56 -32.45 8.98
N ALA A 316 3.70 -31.82 9.20
CA ALA A 316 4.99 -32.23 8.65
C ALA A 316 6.10 -32.08 9.70
N LEU A 317 7.12 -32.94 9.60
CA LEU A 317 8.35 -32.84 10.37
C LEU A 317 9.31 -31.86 9.69
N VAL A 318 9.78 -30.88 10.45
CA VAL A 318 10.82 -29.96 9.99
C VAL A 318 12.19 -30.53 10.31
N LYS A 319 13.06 -30.56 9.31
CA LYS A 319 14.43 -31.05 9.39
C LYS A 319 15.43 -29.90 9.33
N ASP A 320 16.42 -29.97 10.21
CA ASP A 320 17.56 -29.05 10.16
C ASP A 320 18.48 -29.36 8.96
N SER A 321 19.45 -28.48 8.73
CA SER A 321 20.50 -28.67 7.72
C SER A 321 21.32 -29.97 7.84
N LYS A 322 21.31 -30.64 9.01
CA LYS A 322 22.00 -31.91 9.27
C LYS A 322 21.07 -33.12 9.16
N GLY A 323 19.79 -32.94 8.83
CA GLY A 323 18.77 -33.99 8.73
C GLY A 323 18.17 -34.41 10.09
N GLY A 324 18.47 -33.67 11.16
CA GLY A 324 17.91 -33.84 12.49
C GLY A 324 16.50 -33.23 12.60
N PRO A 325 15.65 -33.70 13.53
CA PRO A 325 14.32 -33.13 13.77
C PRO A 325 14.42 -31.76 14.45
N ALA A 326 14.09 -30.69 13.72
CA ALA A 326 14.11 -29.31 14.22
C ALA A 326 12.79 -28.91 14.89
N GLY A 327 11.66 -29.37 14.33
CA GLY A 327 10.32 -28.95 14.79
C GLY A 327 9.19 -29.62 14.01
N LEU A 328 7.98 -29.11 14.18
CA LEU A 328 6.79 -29.49 13.40
C LEU A 328 6.20 -28.26 12.73
N LEU A 329 5.61 -28.48 11.57
CA LEU A 329 4.84 -27.48 10.85
C LEU A 329 3.44 -28.01 10.58
N THR A 330 2.43 -27.19 10.79
CA THR A 330 1.03 -27.50 10.46
C THR A 330 0.52 -26.61 9.33
N MET A 331 -0.62 -26.99 8.74
CA MET A 331 -1.30 -26.12 7.77
C MET A 331 -1.80 -24.84 8.47
N GLU A 332 -2.19 -24.95 9.73
CA GLU A 332 -2.67 -23.82 10.54
C GLU A 332 -1.55 -22.78 10.69
N ASP A 333 -0.35 -23.20 11.10
CA ASP A 333 0.82 -22.29 11.24
C ASP A 333 1.14 -21.55 9.93
N ILE A 334 1.06 -22.24 8.79
CA ILE A 334 1.35 -21.66 7.46
C ILE A 334 0.29 -20.62 7.08
N VAL A 335 -1.00 -20.92 7.27
CA VAL A 335 -2.07 -19.97 6.92
C VAL A 335 -2.09 -18.80 7.89
N GLU A 336 -1.79 -19.05 9.16
CA GLU A 336 -1.69 -18.03 10.19
C GLU A 336 -0.66 -16.96 9.83
N GLU A 337 0.48 -17.34 9.25
CA GLU A 337 1.47 -16.38 8.77
C GLU A 337 0.87 -15.43 7.71
N LEU A 338 -0.08 -15.89 6.88
CA LEU A 338 -0.76 -15.06 5.88
C LEU A 338 -1.90 -14.21 6.45
N THR A 339 -2.75 -14.80 7.27
CA THR A 339 -4.03 -14.20 7.68
C THR A 339 -3.99 -13.53 9.05
N GLY A 340 -2.97 -13.82 9.86
CA GLY A 340 -3.06 -13.69 11.31
C GLY A 340 -3.90 -14.83 11.93
N GLU A 341 -4.39 -14.65 13.16
CA GLU A 341 -5.16 -15.67 13.90
C GLU A 341 -6.26 -16.34 13.07
N ILE A 342 -6.15 -17.66 12.89
CA ILE A 342 -7.29 -18.54 12.63
C ILE A 342 -7.44 -19.40 13.86
N ARG A 343 -8.42 -19.05 14.71
CA ARG A 343 -8.66 -19.78 15.96
C ARG A 343 -9.19 -21.17 15.65
N GLY A 344 -8.56 -22.18 16.23
CA GLY A 344 -9.12 -23.52 16.29
C GLY A 344 -10.36 -23.53 17.18
N GLU A 345 -11.31 -24.42 16.88
CA GLU A 345 -12.56 -24.59 17.66
C GLU A 345 -12.31 -24.95 19.13
N PHE A 346 -11.12 -25.46 19.45
CA PHE A 346 -10.73 -25.95 20.78
C PHE A 346 -9.70 -25.07 21.50
N ASP A 347 -9.24 -24.00 20.85
CA ASP A 347 -8.31 -23.05 21.47
C ASP A 347 -9.06 -22.27 22.54
N GLN A 348 -8.56 -22.32 23.77
CA GLN A 348 -9.03 -21.40 24.80
C GLN A 348 -8.47 -20.03 24.45
N PRO A 349 -9.30 -18.99 24.27
CA PRO A 349 -8.77 -17.67 24.03
C PRO A 349 -7.85 -17.33 25.20
N PRO A 350 -6.57 -16.97 24.97
CA PRO A 350 -5.81 -16.34 26.03
C PRO A 350 -6.64 -15.13 26.46
N LYS A 351 -6.96 -15.02 27.74
CA LYS A 351 -7.55 -13.79 28.31
C LYS A 351 -6.46 -12.72 28.31
N LEU A 352 -6.09 -12.25 27.12
CA LEU A 352 -5.16 -11.16 26.95
C LEU A 352 -5.93 -9.88 27.23
N LEU A 353 -5.78 -9.41 28.46
CA LEU A 353 -6.30 -8.12 28.89
C LEU A 353 -5.24 -7.07 28.58
N LEU A 354 -5.56 -6.05 27.77
CA LEU A 354 -4.75 -4.84 27.59
C LEU A 354 -4.30 -4.25 28.93
N SER A 355 -5.15 -4.32 29.97
CA SER A 355 -4.84 -3.88 31.33
C SER A 355 -3.67 -4.63 31.96
N SER A 356 -3.47 -5.92 31.60
CA SER A 356 -2.32 -6.72 32.03
C SER A 356 -1.02 -6.41 31.28
N LEU A 357 -1.13 -5.76 30.10
CA LEU A 357 0.00 -5.40 29.24
C LEU A 357 0.54 -4.00 29.53
N LEU A 358 -0.36 -3.14 30.03
CA LEU A 358 -0.05 -1.75 30.32
C LEU A 358 1.04 -1.68 31.39
N VAL A 359 2.09 -0.90 31.11
CA VAL A 359 3.13 -0.55 32.07
C VAL A 359 2.83 0.86 32.58
N PRO A 360 2.14 1.03 33.73
CA PRO A 360 1.66 2.35 34.16
C PRO A 360 2.79 3.35 34.40
N GLN A 361 3.96 2.88 34.84
CA GLN A 361 5.13 3.72 35.09
C GLN A 361 5.75 4.28 33.80
N ALA A 362 5.48 3.66 32.65
CA ALA A 362 5.97 4.10 31.35
C ALA A 362 5.00 5.07 30.64
N CYS A 363 3.79 5.26 31.18
CA CYS A 363 2.78 6.09 30.55
C CYS A 363 3.05 7.58 30.79
N GLU A 364 3.06 8.39 29.73
CA GLU A 364 3.30 9.83 29.78
C GLU A 364 2.06 10.60 29.32
N LEU A 365 1.37 11.29 30.22
CA LEU A 365 0.11 11.95 29.89
C LEU A 365 0.24 13.43 29.51
N ASP A 366 1.48 13.92 29.46
CA ASP A 366 1.82 15.29 29.07
C ASP A 366 3.07 15.34 28.18
N LEU A 367 3.03 14.59 27.08
CA LEU A 367 4.13 14.50 26.12
C LEU A 367 4.33 15.84 25.40
N ALA A 368 5.55 16.38 25.50
CA ALA A 368 5.93 17.66 24.91
C ALA A 368 6.28 17.55 23.42
N GLU A 369 6.70 16.36 22.97
CA GLU A 369 7.11 16.14 21.58
C GLU A 369 5.97 16.36 20.59
N THR A 370 6.31 17.01 19.48
CA THR A 370 5.38 17.29 18.37
C THR A 370 5.71 16.47 17.12
N GLY A 371 6.92 15.91 17.04
CA GLY A 371 7.35 15.01 15.98
C GLY A 371 7.08 13.54 16.30
N ARG A 372 6.71 12.76 15.28
CA ARG A 372 6.36 11.33 15.46
C ARG A 372 7.50 10.48 15.98
N PHE A 373 8.72 10.67 15.48
CA PHE A 373 9.84 9.78 15.79
C PHE A 373 10.40 10.10 17.18
N GLU A 374 10.46 11.38 17.51
CA GLU A 374 10.84 11.92 18.81
C GLU A 374 9.86 11.44 19.89
N ALA A 375 8.55 11.51 19.61
CA ALA A 375 7.52 10.98 20.50
C ALA A 375 7.64 9.46 20.71
N ILE A 376 7.89 8.68 19.65
CA ILE A 376 8.12 7.23 19.75
C ILE A 376 9.36 6.94 20.61
N GLU A 377 10.46 7.66 20.38
CA GLU A 377 11.72 7.46 21.10
C GLU A 377 11.60 7.79 22.59
N GLU A 378 10.90 8.89 22.95
CA GLU A 378 10.67 9.26 24.35
C GLU A 378 9.86 8.19 25.09
N VAL A 379 8.75 7.76 24.49
CA VAL A 379 7.86 6.75 25.10
C VAL A 379 8.57 5.40 25.22
N LEU A 380 9.34 5.00 24.20
CA LEU A 380 10.17 3.80 24.24
C LEU A 380 11.24 3.89 25.34
N GLY A 381 11.84 5.06 25.52
CA GLY A 381 12.79 5.32 26.59
C GLY A 381 12.19 5.06 27.97
N LYS A 382 11.01 5.62 28.25
CA LYS A 382 10.29 5.40 29.52
C LYS A 382 9.89 3.94 29.71
N LEU A 383 9.45 3.27 28.64
CA LEU A 383 9.12 1.84 28.69
C LEU A 383 10.32 0.98 29.03
N HIS A 384 11.49 1.26 28.45
CA HIS A 384 12.72 0.53 28.74
C HIS A 384 13.20 0.77 30.19
N THR A 385 13.08 2.00 30.71
CA THR A 385 13.41 2.29 32.12
C THR A 385 12.49 1.55 33.09
N ALA A 386 11.19 1.45 32.77
CA ALA A 386 10.23 0.75 33.62
C ALA A 386 10.31 -0.79 33.51
N SER A 387 10.71 -1.32 32.34
CA SER A 387 10.83 -2.75 32.07
C SER A 387 12.05 -3.04 31.17
N PRO A 388 13.25 -3.22 31.75
CA PRO A 388 14.50 -3.44 31.02
C PRO A 388 14.62 -4.90 30.55
N SER A 389 13.64 -5.37 29.77
CA SER A 389 13.51 -6.77 29.32
C SER A 389 13.82 -6.97 27.83
N PHE A 390 14.21 -5.91 27.12
CA PHE A 390 14.47 -5.92 25.68
C PHE A 390 15.61 -4.95 25.32
N ASP A 391 16.21 -5.13 24.15
CA ASP A 391 17.21 -4.18 23.60
C ASP A 391 16.50 -2.93 23.04
N LYS A 392 16.77 -1.77 23.65
CA LYS A 392 16.18 -0.49 23.26
C LYS A 392 16.56 -0.08 21.83
N ALA A 393 17.81 -0.31 21.41
CA ALA A 393 18.28 0.09 20.09
C ALA A 393 17.66 -0.79 18.98
N GLU A 394 17.55 -2.09 19.25
CA GLU A 394 16.80 -3.02 18.38
C GLU A 394 15.34 -2.57 18.24
N ALA A 395 14.68 -2.27 19.37
CA ALA A 395 13.29 -1.85 19.39
C ALA A 395 13.03 -0.53 18.65
N LEU A 396 13.88 0.47 18.87
CA LEU A 396 13.76 1.76 18.19
C LEU A 396 13.92 1.59 16.68
N LYS A 397 14.93 0.82 16.25
CA LYS A 397 15.16 0.55 14.83
C LYS A 397 13.95 -0.15 14.19
N ALA A 398 13.35 -1.11 14.87
CA ALA A 398 12.16 -1.82 14.40
C ALA A 398 10.94 -0.89 14.28
N LEU A 399 10.68 -0.06 15.30
CA LEU A 399 9.59 0.92 15.33
C LEU A 399 9.76 2.01 14.25
N VAL A 400 10.95 2.59 14.14
CA VAL A 400 11.24 3.62 13.13
C VAL A 400 11.08 3.05 11.73
N LYS A 401 11.62 1.85 11.46
CA LYS A 401 11.43 1.17 10.18
C LYS A 401 9.94 0.96 9.88
N ARG A 402 9.16 0.51 10.87
CA ARG A 402 7.71 0.29 10.73
C ARG A 402 6.94 1.57 10.44
N GLU A 403 7.23 2.65 11.16
CA GLU A 403 6.58 3.96 11.01
C GLU A 403 7.02 4.69 9.71
N THR A 404 8.21 4.36 9.21
CA THR A 404 8.71 4.86 7.92
C THR A 404 8.00 4.20 6.75
N ASN A 405 7.75 2.89 6.83
CA ASN A 405 7.02 2.15 5.81
C ASN A 405 5.55 2.60 5.72
N PHE A 406 4.89 2.75 6.87
CA PHE A 406 3.51 3.24 6.95
C PHE A 406 3.27 3.97 8.24
N SER A 407 2.47 5.04 8.20
CA SER A 407 2.03 5.64 9.44
C SER A 407 1.20 4.66 10.27
N THR A 408 1.42 4.66 11.58
CA THR A 408 0.60 3.90 12.52
C THR A 408 -0.60 4.69 13.04
N ALA A 409 -0.87 5.88 12.48
CA ALA A 409 -2.06 6.64 12.77
C ALA A 409 -3.31 5.99 12.16
N LEU A 410 -4.36 5.85 12.99
CA LEU A 410 -5.63 5.23 12.60
C LEU A 410 -6.77 6.24 12.49
N GLY A 411 -6.46 7.51 12.67
CA GLY A 411 -7.45 8.56 12.85
C GLY A 411 -7.98 8.57 14.28
N HIS A 412 -9.05 9.33 14.48
CA HIS A 412 -9.56 9.68 15.79
C HIS A 412 -8.50 10.31 16.71
N GLN A 413 -7.50 11.02 16.14
CA GLN A 413 -6.34 11.57 16.88
C GLN A 413 -5.55 10.50 17.66
N THR A 414 -5.42 9.28 17.12
CA THR A 414 -4.67 8.17 17.75
C THR A 414 -3.67 7.50 16.81
N ALA A 415 -2.55 7.02 17.37
CA ALA A 415 -1.58 6.19 16.65
C ALA A 415 -1.11 5.02 17.51
N PHE A 416 -0.82 3.88 16.87
CA PHE A 416 -0.38 2.65 17.53
C PHE A 416 1.01 2.20 17.04
N PRO A 417 2.11 2.90 17.38
CA PRO A 417 3.46 2.44 17.03
C PRO A 417 3.71 1.05 17.61
N HIS A 418 4.10 0.10 16.77
CA HIS A 418 4.22 -1.30 17.18
C HIS A 418 5.42 -2.02 16.55
N ALA A 419 6.05 -2.92 17.31
CA ALA A 419 7.15 -3.76 16.83
C ALA A 419 7.17 -5.15 17.48
N ARG A 420 7.75 -6.11 16.77
CA ARG A 420 8.03 -7.47 17.23
C ARG A 420 9.53 -7.60 17.52
N LEU A 421 9.88 -8.16 18.67
CA LEU A 421 11.28 -8.26 19.14
C LEU A 421 11.62 -9.69 19.54
N ALA A 422 12.78 -10.20 19.09
CA ALA A 422 13.22 -11.55 19.41
C ALA A 422 13.65 -11.70 20.88
N SER A 423 14.15 -10.61 21.48
CA SER A 423 14.60 -10.55 22.87
C SER A 423 13.46 -10.49 23.89
N LEU A 424 12.23 -10.18 23.45
CA LEU A 424 11.09 -9.96 24.33
C LEU A 424 10.32 -11.25 24.59
N THR A 425 10.05 -11.55 25.86
CA THR A 425 9.31 -12.76 26.27
C THR A 425 7.85 -12.51 26.64
N LYS A 426 7.48 -11.25 26.89
CA LYS A 426 6.10 -10.84 27.22
C LYS A 426 5.74 -9.54 26.51
N PRO A 427 4.51 -9.40 26.03
CA PRO A 427 4.02 -8.14 25.46
C PRO A 427 4.09 -6.97 26.45
N LEU A 428 4.35 -5.78 25.94
CA LEU A 428 4.38 -4.53 26.70
C LEU A 428 3.56 -3.45 25.98
N LEU A 429 2.80 -2.68 26.75
CA LEU A 429 2.02 -1.54 26.27
C LEU A 429 2.35 -0.30 27.11
N ALA A 430 2.71 0.79 26.44
CA ALA A 430 2.80 2.12 27.06
C ALA A 430 1.87 3.08 26.33
N VAL A 431 1.25 4.01 27.07
CA VAL A 431 0.36 5.01 26.49
C VAL A 431 0.89 6.40 26.78
N ALA A 432 0.96 7.23 25.74
CA ALA A 432 1.29 8.62 25.87
C ALA A 432 0.17 9.53 25.36
N LYS A 433 0.03 10.71 25.99
CA LYS A 433 -0.89 11.75 25.58
C LYS A 433 -0.15 13.06 25.35
N SER A 434 -0.36 13.68 24.20
CA SER A 434 0.13 15.03 23.88
C SER A 434 -1.02 16.04 23.95
N ARG A 435 -0.74 17.24 24.50
CA ARG A 435 -1.71 18.34 24.54
C ARG A 435 -1.77 19.09 23.22
N GLU A 436 -0.60 19.43 22.69
CA GLU A 436 -0.44 20.15 21.42
C GLU A 436 -0.76 19.24 20.21
N GLY A 437 -0.52 17.94 20.37
CA GLY A 437 -0.70 16.94 19.33
C GLY A 437 0.61 16.66 18.58
N ILE A 438 0.74 15.42 18.12
CA ILE A 438 1.92 14.89 17.46
C ILE A 438 1.61 14.74 15.97
N TYR A 439 2.50 15.24 15.11
CA TYR A 439 2.32 15.12 13.68
C TYR A 439 2.55 13.69 13.20
N PHE A 440 1.49 13.07 12.71
CA PHE A 440 1.50 11.81 11.97
C PHE A 440 0.68 12.01 10.67
N PRO A 441 1.08 11.39 9.54
CA PRO A 441 0.18 11.22 8.40
C PRO A 441 -1.05 10.41 8.83
N SER A 442 -2.21 11.06 8.97
CA SER A 442 -3.41 10.45 9.58
C SER A 442 -4.64 10.48 8.67
N PRO A 443 -5.51 9.44 8.72
CA PRO A 443 -6.77 9.38 7.97
C PRO A 443 -7.75 10.53 8.16
N ASP A 444 -7.72 11.18 9.31
CA ASP A 444 -8.58 12.32 9.63
C ASP A 444 -7.87 13.67 9.42
N GLY A 445 -6.59 13.66 9.02
CA GLY A 445 -5.75 14.86 8.91
C GLY A 445 -5.56 15.60 10.24
N GLN A 446 -5.91 14.97 11.37
CA GLN A 446 -5.78 15.58 12.70
C GLN A 446 -4.48 15.12 13.36
N PRO A 447 -3.85 15.98 14.18
CA PRO A 447 -2.68 15.59 14.95
C PRO A 447 -3.04 14.52 15.98
N VAL A 448 -2.13 13.57 16.19
CA VAL A 448 -2.30 12.48 17.16
C VAL A 448 -2.19 13.03 18.57
N LYS A 449 -3.22 12.81 19.39
CA LYS A 449 -3.20 13.19 20.81
C LYS A 449 -2.92 12.02 21.73
N MET A 450 -3.18 10.79 21.30
CA MET A 450 -2.92 9.58 22.10
C MET A 450 -2.09 8.58 21.30
N LEU A 451 -0.96 8.17 21.85
CA LEU A 451 -0.03 7.22 21.26
C LEU A 451 -0.01 5.95 22.11
N PHE A 452 -0.23 4.79 21.50
CA PHE A 452 -0.19 3.49 22.16
C PHE A 452 0.99 2.70 21.61
N LEU A 453 2.11 2.71 22.34
CA LEU A 453 3.32 2.01 21.94
C LEU A 453 3.25 0.55 22.38
N ILE A 454 3.37 -0.37 21.41
CA ILE A 454 3.17 -1.81 21.61
C ILE A 454 4.45 -2.57 21.23
N LEU A 455 5.00 -3.34 22.16
CA LEU A 455 6.08 -4.28 21.88
C LEU A 455 5.58 -5.70 22.14
N THR A 456 5.89 -6.62 21.23
CA THR A 456 5.44 -8.02 21.28
C THR A 456 6.58 -9.00 21.00
N PRO A 457 6.55 -10.22 21.56
CA PRO A 457 7.52 -11.27 21.21
C PRO A 457 7.49 -11.61 19.72
N PHE A 458 8.65 -11.92 19.14
CA PHE A 458 8.76 -12.22 17.71
C PHE A 458 7.99 -13.49 17.30
N ASN A 459 7.98 -14.50 18.17
CA ASN A 459 7.31 -15.79 17.98
C ASN A 459 5.80 -15.74 18.23
N GLU A 460 5.21 -14.57 18.52
CA GLU A 460 3.76 -14.41 18.73
C GLU A 460 3.20 -13.32 17.80
N PRO A 461 3.27 -13.46 16.45
CA PRO A 461 2.78 -12.45 15.49
C PRO A 461 1.30 -12.10 15.69
N ILE A 462 0.50 -13.12 15.99
CA ILE A 462 -0.89 -13.06 16.39
C ILE A 462 -1.16 -12.02 17.48
N LEU A 463 -0.31 -12.01 18.51
CA LEU A 463 -0.56 -11.27 19.73
C LEU A 463 -0.66 -9.78 19.46
N GLN A 464 0.19 -9.30 18.55
CA GLN A 464 0.20 -7.92 18.09
C GLN A 464 -1.11 -7.55 17.39
N LEU A 465 -1.61 -8.39 16.48
CA LEU A 465 -2.88 -8.14 15.77
C LEU A 465 -4.07 -8.10 16.74
N ASN A 466 -4.09 -8.99 17.74
CA ASN A 466 -5.12 -8.99 18.78
C ASN A 466 -5.09 -7.71 19.60
N ILE A 467 -3.92 -7.25 20.04
CA ILE A 467 -3.75 -6.00 20.78
C ILE A 467 -4.23 -4.82 19.93
N LEU A 468 -3.81 -4.76 18.65
CA LEU A 468 -4.22 -3.72 17.72
C LEU A 468 -5.74 -3.73 17.48
N SER A 469 -6.36 -4.91 17.38
CA SER A 469 -7.81 -5.07 17.22
C SER A 469 -8.57 -4.59 18.46
N GLN A 470 -8.14 -5.00 19.66
CA GLN A 470 -8.74 -4.54 20.91
C GLN A 470 -8.60 -3.01 21.07
N LEU A 471 -7.42 -2.45 20.80
CA LEU A 471 -7.20 -1.01 20.84
C LEU A 471 -8.03 -0.28 19.79
N SER A 472 -8.16 -0.82 18.57
CA SER A 472 -9.03 -0.25 17.54
C SER A 472 -10.50 -0.24 17.98
N GLY A 473 -10.96 -1.30 18.64
CA GLY A 473 -12.30 -1.37 19.25
C GLY A 473 -12.49 -0.34 20.37
N LEU A 474 -11.51 -0.23 21.27
CA LEU A 474 -11.49 0.76 22.35
C LEU A 474 -11.59 2.18 21.80
N ILE A 475 -10.77 2.49 20.79
CA ILE A 475 -10.74 3.82 20.15
C ILE A 475 -12.01 4.07 19.36
N SER A 476 -12.63 3.07 18.74
CA SER A 476 -13.88 3.26 17.99
C SER A 476 -15.05 3.70 18.90
N ASN A 477 -15.03 3.30 20.18
CA ASN A 477 -16.03 3.71 21.16
C ASN A 477 -15.91 5.19 21.53
N VAL A 478 -16.86 6.02 21.08
CA VAL A 478 -16.85 7.48 21.27
C VAL A 478 -16.78 7.89 22.75
N THR A 479 -17.50 7.19 23.63
CA THR A 479 -17.56 7.51 25.06
C THR A 479 -16.23 7.22 25.75
N LEU A 480 -15.67 6.03 25.51
CA LEU A 480 -14.38 5.64 26.09
C LEU A 480 -13.24 6.50 25.53
N ARG A 481 -13.27 6.81 24.24
CA ARG A 481 -12.31 7.71 23.60
C ARG A 481 -12.33 9.12 24.21
N LYS A 482 -13.50 9.69 24.49
CA LYS A 482 -13.60 10.97 25.22
C LYS A 482 -12.99 10.87 26.62
N ARG A 483 -13.24 9.78 27.34
CA ARG A 483 -12.63 9.53 28.66
C ARG A 483 -11.10 9.45 28.56
N LEU A 484 -10.56 8.77 27.56
CA LEU A 484 -9.12 8.68 27.29
C LEU A 484 -8.48 10.07 27.14
N PHE A 485 -9.04 10.94 26.30
CA PHE A 485 -8.50 12.30 26.11
C PHE A 485 -8.55 13.17 27.37
N SER A 486 -9.57 12.97 28.21
CA SER A 486 -9.73 13.71 29.48
C SER A 486 -8.84 13.18 30.62
N THR A 487 -8.17 12.05 30.44
CA THR A 487 -7.40 11.36 31.48
C THR A 487 -6.16 12.15 31.89
N LYS A 488 -5.86 12.20 33.19
CA LYS A 488 -4.70 12.91 33.77
C LYS A 488 -3.77 12.01 34.58
N THR A 489 -4.17 10.77 34.86
CA THR A 489 -3.39 9.82 35.67
C THR A 489 -3.34 8.45 35.00
N PRO A 490 -2.23 7.69 35.12
CA PRO A 490 -2.16 6.32 34.60
C PRO A 490 -3.21 5.38 35.22
N ALA A 491 -3.61 5.61 36.48
CA ALA A 491 -4.66 4.84 37.13
C ALA A 491 -6.03 4.99 36.44
N ASN A 492 -6.39 6.20 36.03
CA ASN A 492 -7.62 6.45 35.26
C ASN A 492 -7.55 5.80 33.88
N LEU A 493 -6.35 5.74 33.28
CA LEU A 493 -6.15 5.07 32.00
C LEU A 493 -6.41 3.57 32.10
N LEU A 494 -5.88 2.94 33.16
CA LEU A 494 -6.14 1.54 33.47
C LEU A 494 -7.64 1.26 33.69
N ASP A 495 -8.34 2.11 34.46
CA ASP A 495 -9.79 2.00 34.68
C ASP A 495 -10.60 2.03 33.38
N ILE A 496 -10.23 2.92 32.45
CA ILE A 496 -10.90 3.02 31.14
C ILE A 496 -10.68 1.75 30.31
N ILE A 497 -9.44 1.23 30.29
CA ILE A 497 -9.12 -0.01 29.58
C ILE A 497 -9.88 -1.19 30.21
N SER A 498 -9.89 -1.31 31.53
CA SER A 498 -10.65 -2.38 32.21
C SER A 498 -12.17 -2.25 32.00
N THR A 499 -12.71 -1.04 31.91
CA THR A 499 -14.12 -0.81 31.55
C THR A 499 -14.45 -1.29 30.13
N PHE A 500 -13.50 -1.17 29.20
CA PHE A 500 -13.65 -1.69 27.85
C PHE A 500 -13.65 -3.21 27.84
N GLU A 501 -12.68 -3.80 28.53
CA GLU A 501 -12.53 -5.27 28.63
C GLU A 501 -13.77 -5.92 29.25
N SER A 502 -14.35 -5.35 30.31
CA SER A 502 -15.55 -5.91 30.93
C SER A 502 -16.77 -5.89 30.02
N LYS A 503 -16.90 -4.90 29.13
CA LYS A 503 -17.97 -4.82 28.14
C LYS A 503 -17.79 -5.69 26.90
N VAL A 504 -16.55 -6.05 26.57
CA VAL A 504 -16.21 -6.90 25.42
C VAL A 504 -16.19 -8.38 25.83
N MET A 505 -16.03 -8.67 27.11
CA MET A 505 -16.05 -10.03 27.68
C MET A 505 -17.44 -10.49 28.18
N GLU A 506 -18.46 -9.64 28.16
CA GLU A 506 -19.88 -10.03 28.17
C GLU A 506 -20.34 -10.40 26.77
#